data_AF-A0A2D7H8A8-F1
#
_entry.id   AF-A0A2D7H8A8-F1
#
_cell.length_a   1.000
_cell.length_b   1.000
_cell.length_c   1.000
_cell.angle_alpha   90.00
_cell.angle_beta   90.00
_cell.angle_gamma   90.00
#
_symmetry.space_group_name_H-M   'P 1'
#
loop_
_entity.id
_entity.type
_entity.pdbx_description
1 polymer ?
#
loop_
_entity_poly.entity_id
_entity_poly.type
_entity_poly.pdbx_seq_one_letter_code
_entity_poly.pdbx_strand_id
1 'polypeptide(L)'
;MFFSVSIALWIAGPASCLCTMGTGQNPLPSSPNVPGELDSRGIRGSLIISGGGQPAPIIKDRFLALAGNSEAKLVIIPTASLTADEAAKDHAAAWRDANLSTITILHTRDRIRADDPQFVAPLKSASAVWLSGGSQTRLSNAYVGTLVETELHALLARGGVIGGTSAGAAIMSRDMIASGRSDPKMGTGFGFLPYSIIDQHFLTRNRQTRSLKAVKEHPGRFGLGIDEGTAVEVSGRRIRVIGNSTVTVTLGPSLNRAARTTEVPADAILDLTSLRRAAIAREGPQFPPKKTSPPIVAKGALLIIGGGGVTQNMIDCFVESAGGKKAHLVVLPTAIEDSAARQSGIPPFLTEENVKSITVLPQRWRDEVNGPVFTHALEKATGVWFGGGRQWRFVDAYENTKAVELFNAVLERGGIIAGSSAGASIQAEYMVRGDPLGNQVVMAEGYEHGLGFLKGVAIDQHLTQRDRLKDLRTVVKRFPQLLGIGLDESTGILVRKSRAQVLGTNAVFFLAPDSDSELRLVEGQVYDLEKHQVNEPAVDEESR
;
A
#
# COMPACT_ATOMS: atom_id res chain seq x y z
N MET A 1 54.43 58.64 29.11
CA MET A 1 54.82 58.63 30.54
C MET A 1 53.97 57.59 31.25
N PHE A 2 54.60 56.71 32.02
CA PHE A 2 54.04 55.80 33.05
C PHE A 2 52.87 54.83 32.73
N PHE A 3 52.85 53.78 33.57
CA PHE A 3 51.94 52.63 33.64
C PHE A 3 50.49 53.10 33.93
N SER A 4 49.41 52.51 33.38
CA SER A 4 48.97 51.11 33.33
C SER A 4 48.33 50.60 34.64
N VAL A 5 47.07 50.14 34.57
CA VAL A 5 46.52 48.89 35.14
C VAL A 5 45.05 48.72 34.70
N SER A 6 44.61 47.46 34.53
CA SER A 6 43.29 47.05 34.02
C SER A 6 42.28 46.74 35.12
N ILE A 7 40.98 46.63 34.77
CA ILE A 7 40.08 45.47 34.99
C ILE A 7 38.67 45.79 34.41
N ALA A 8 37.81 44.78 34.21
CA ALA A 8 36.52 44.86 33.50
C ALA A 8 35.34 44.29 34.34
N LEU A 9 34.09 44.36 33.83
CA LEU A 9 33.04 43.30 33.78
C LEU A 9 31.56 43.82 33.66
N TRP A 10 30.82 43.31 32.66
CA TRP A 10 29.37 42.94 32.60
C TRP A 10 28.15 43.93 32.63
N ILE A 11 27.12 43.53 31.83
CA ILE A 11 25.63 43.70 31.89
C ILE A 11 24.99 45.10 31.80
N ALA A 12 24.22 45.34 30.72
CA ALA A 12 22.74 45.46 30.72
C ALA A 12 22.17 45.77 29.31
N GLY A 13 20.93 45.34 29.01
CA GLY A 13 20.13 45.84 27.88
C GLY A 13 19.16 46.96 28.32
N PRO A 14 18.48 47.65 27.38
CA PRO A 14 17.09 47.27 27.08
C PRO A 14 16.68 47.44 25.59
N ALA A 15 15.38 47.40 25.28
CA ALA A 15 14.81 47.27 23.92
C ALA A 15 13.77 48.36 23.56
N SER A 16 13.11 48.20 22.39
CA SER A 16 12.05 49.05 21.76
C SER A 16 12.57 50.10 20.76
N CYS A 17 11.88 50.49 19.66
CA CYS A 17 10.53 50.15 19.20
C CYS A 17 10.34 50.24 17.65
N LEU A 18 9.10 50.02 17.17
CA LEU A 18 8.56 49.98 15.79
C LEU A 18 8.93 51.20 14.88
N CYS A 19 8.80 51.22 13.54
CA CYS A 19 8.15 50.33 12.54
C CYS A 19 8.89 50.42 11.15
N THR A 20 8.40 50.21 9.89
CA THR A 20 7.05 50.04 9.28
C THR A 20 7.10 49.38 7.87
N MET A 21 5.98 48.77 7.43
CA MET A 21 5.48 48.51 6.05
C MET A 21 6.39 48.00 4.90
N GLY A 22 5.99 46.86 4.29
CA GLY A 22 6.47 46.40 2.98
C GLY A 22 5.66 45.23 2.39
N THR A 23 4.57 45.53 1.65
CA THR A 23 3.76 44.65 0.77
C THR A 23 3.50 43.19 1.19
N GLY A 24 2.25 42.86 1.49
CA GLY A 24 1.85 41.51 1.91
C GLY A 24 1.79 40.46 0.81
N GLN A 25 2.18 39.23 1.16
CA GLN A 25 1.63 38.00 0.58
C GLN A 25 0.82 37.29 1.67
N ASN A 26 -0.40 36.86 1.37
CA ASN A 26 -1.08 35.91 2.24
C ASN A 26 -0.32 34.58 2.19
N PRO A 27 0.03 33.96 3.33
CA PRO A 27 0.50 32.59 3.30
C PRO A 27 -0.64 31.72 2.73
N LEU A 28 -0.36 31.04 1.61
CA LEU A 28 -1.27 30.01 1.10
C LEU A 28 -1.48 28.97 2.22
N PRO A 29 -2.72 28.54 2.50
CA PRO A 29 -2.94 27.48 3.48
C PRO A 29 -2.19 26.23 3.01
N SER A 30 -1.27 25.77 3.85
CA SER A 30 -0.36 24.67 3.54
C SER A 30 -1.14 23.41 3.14
N SER A 31 -0.87 22.89 1.95
CA SER A 31 -1.44 21.62 1.49
C SER A 31 -1.23 20.52 2.54
N PRO A 32 -2.29 19.85 3.04
CA PRO A 32 -2.10 18.75 3.97
C PRO A 32 -1.31 17.61 3.30
N ASN A 33 -0.29 17.13 4.01
CA ASN A 33 0.80 16.28 3.51
C ASN A 33 0.41 15.22 2.47
N VAL A 34 1.22 15.17 1.41
CA VAL A 34 1.41 13.97 0.59
C VAL A 34 2.90 13.59 0.70
N PRO A 35 3.26 12.34 1.04
CA PRO A 35 2.40 11.25 1.47
C PRO A 35 2.20 11.23 2.99
N GLY A 36 0.94 11.20 3.46
CA GLY A 36 0.65 10.43 4.67
C GLY A 36 0.99 8.95 4.40
N GLU A 37 1.47 8.22 5.40
CA GLU A 37 1.93 6.84 5.20
C GLU A 37 0.80 5.94 4.67
N LEU A 38 1.10 5.13 3.65
CA LEU A 38 0.08 4.34 2.94
C LEU A 38 -0.50 3.25 3.87
N ASP A 39 -1.69 3.48 4.42
CA ASP A 39 -2.40 2.43 5.15
C ASP A 39 -2.89 1.33 4.19
N SER A 40 -2.26 0.16 4.29
CA SER A 40 -2.51 -1.03 3.47
C SER A 40 -3.85 -1.70 3.78
N ARG A 41 -4.54 -1.32 4.87
CA ARG A 41 -5.91 -1.73 5.21
C ARG A 41 -6.94 -1.10 4.27
N GLY A 42 -6.63 0.05 3.66
CA GLY A 42 -7.51 0.80 2.76
C GLY A 42 -8.25 1.94 3.47
N ILE A 43 -9.57 2.05 3.28
CA ILE A 43 -10.42 3.02 3.99
C ILE A 43 -11.14 2.38 5.20
N ARG A 44 -11.58 3.21 6.15
CA ARG A 44 -12.57 2.82 7.17
C ARG A 44 -13.98 3.13 6.66
N GLY A 45 -14.99 2.44 7.20
CA GLY A 45 -16.36 2.57 6.71
C GLY A 45 -16.51 2.02 5.30
N SER A 46 -17.39 2.61 4.50
CA SER A 46 -17.54 2.26 3.08
C SER A 46 -18.01 3.43 2.23
N LEU A 47 -17.78 3.35 0.91
CA LEU A 47 -18.21 4.36 -0.06
C LEU A 47 -19.06 3.76 -1.17
N ILE A 48 -20.05 4.52 -1.65
CA ILE A 48 -20.81 4.24 -2.87
C ILE A 48 -20.66 5.43 -3.81
N ILE A 49 -19.76 5.32 -4.78
CA ILE A 49 -19.33 6.44 -5.62
C ILE A 49 -19.96 6.30 -7.00
N SER A 50 -21.02 7.05 -7.29
CA SER A 50 -21.86 6.91 -8.49
C SER A 50 -21.54 7.94 -9.58
N GLY A 51 -21.39 7.48 -10.82
CA GLY A 51 -21.10 8.34 -11.98
C GLY A 51 -22.23 9.28 -12.37
N GLY A 52 -23.45 9.10 -11.84
CA GLY A 52 -24.62 9.91 -12.19
C GLY A 52 -25.51 9.27 -13.25
N GLY A 53 -26.32 10.10 -13.92
CA GLY A 53 -27.41 9.64 -14.78
C GLY A 53 -28.57 9.08 -13.96
N GLN A 54 -29.29 8.11 -14.52
CA GLN A 54 -30.22 7.28 -13.74
C GLN A 54 -29.43 6.12 -13.11
N PRO A 55 -29.34 6.01 -11.77
CA PRO A 55 -28.60 4.94 -11.12
C PRO A 55 -29.29 3.58 -11.32
N ALA A 56 -28.50 2.52 -11.55
CA ALA A 56 -29.01 1.15 -11.48
C ALA A 56 -29.53 0.85 -10.05
N PRO A 57 -30.63 0.08 -9.89
CA PRO A 57 -31.21 -0.21 -8.57
C PRO A 57 -30.20 -0.74 -7.55
N ILE A 58 -29.32 -1.64 -7.99
CA ILE A 58 -28.23 -2.21 -7.17
C ILE A 58 -27.36 -1.17 -6.47
N ILE A 59 -27.19 0.04 -7.02
CA ILE A 59 -26.42 1.12 -6.38
C ILE A 59 -27.10 1.59 -5.09
N LYS A 60 -28.44 1.69 -5.11
CA LYS A 60 -29.26 2.00 -3.93
C LYS A 60 -29.28 0.82 -2.97
N ASP A 61 -29.51 -0.39 -3.48
CA ASP A 61 -29.62 -1.60 -2.65
C ASP A 61 -28.32 -1.88 -1.87
N ARG A 62 -27.16 -1.73 -2.52
CA ARG A 62 -25.84 -1.87 -1.87
C ARG A 62 -25.56 -0.75 -0.87
N PHE A 63 -25.97 0.48 -1.15
CA PHE A 63 -25.87 1.58 -0.17
C PHE A 63 -26.73 1.32 1.07
N LEU A 64 -27.98 0.88 0.90
CA LEU A 64 -28.89 0.56 2.00
C LEU A 64 -28.39 -0.63 2.85
N ALA A 65 -27.86 -1.67 2.20
CA ALA A 65 -27.25 -2.81 2.88
C ALA A 65 -26.04 -2.40 3.75
N LEU A 66 -25.23 -1.44 3.27
CA LEU A 66 -24.11 -0.86 4.04
C LEU A 66 -24.57 0.13 5.12
N ALA A 67 -25.75 0.74 4.95
CA ALA A 67 -26.32 1.71 5.88
C ALA A 67 -27.01 1.10 7.12
N GLY A 68 -27.31 -0.22 7.07
CA GLY A 68 -28.06 -0.94 8.11
C GLY A 68 -29.53 -1.25 7.74
N ASN A 69 -29.92 -1.11 6.48
CA ASN A 69 -31.30 -1.29 5.99
C ASN A 69 -32.33 -0.49 6.81
N SER A 70 -33.29 -1.12 7.48
CA SER A 70 -34.31 -0.43 8.30
C SER A 70 -33.71 0.40 9.43
N GLU A 71 -32.61 -0.03 10.02
CA GLU A 71 -31.97 0.65 11.15
C GLU A 71 -31.14 1.87 10.70
N ALA A 72 -31.10 2.15 9.39
CA ALA A 72 -30.29 3.21 8.83
C ALA A 72 -30.77 4.60 9.27
N LYS A 73 -29.81 5.40 9.73
CA LYS A 73 -29.98 6.83 10.02
C LYS A 73 -29.30 7.60 8.91
N LEU A 74 -30.08 7.97 7.89
CA LEU A 74 -29.63 8.58 6.66
C LEU A 74 -29.65 10.11 6.76
N VAL A 75 -28.50 10.74 6.51
CA VAL A 75 -28.42 12.19 6.28
C VAL A 75 -28.22 12.47 4.79
N ILE A 76 -29.08 13.28 4.19
CA ILE A 76 -28.98 13.69 2.79
C ILE A 76 -28.43 15.11 2.73
N ILE A 77 -27.38 15.32 1.94
CA ILE A 77 -26.73 16.62 1.73
C ILE A 77 -27.00 17.09 0.30
N PRO A 78 -28.03 17.93 0.08
CA PRO A 78 -28.44 18.38 -1.26
C PRO A 78 -27.60 19.55 -1.82
N THR A 79 -26.62 20.06 -1.06
CA THR A 79 -25.90 21.33 -1.27
C THR A 79 -25.24 21.51 -2.65
N ALA A 80 -24.95 20.43 -3.36
CA ALA A 80 -24.50 20.50 -4.76
C ALA A 80 -25.56 21.10 -5.71
N SER A 81 -26.85 20.88 -5.44
CA SER A 81 -27.94 21.36 -6.29
C SER A 81 -28.04 22.89 -6.31
N LEU A 82 -28.57 23.44 -7.42
CA LEU A 82 -29.08 24.81 -7.44
C LEU A 82 -30.30 24.93 -6.50
N THR A 83 -31.21 23.95 -6.60
CA THR A 83 -32.50 23.87 -5.92
C THR A 83 -32.41 23.41 -4.46
N ALA A 84 -31.25 23.56 -3.82
CA ALA A 84 -31.00 23.02 -2.48
C ALA A 84 -31.78 23.78 -1.40
N ASP A 85 -31.93 25.10 -1.59
CA ASP A 85 -32.58 26.06 -0.72
C ASP A 85 -34.12 26.16 -0.97
N GLU A 86 -34.64 25.47 -1.98
CA GLU A 86 -36.07 25.48 -2.32
C GLU A 86 -36.88 24.68 -1.30
N ALA A 87 -37.67 25.35 -0.47
CA ALA A 87 -38.49 24.70 0.57
C ALA A 87 -39.52 23.68 0.03
N ALA A 88 -39.98 23.86 -1.21
CA ALA A 88 -40.86 22.90 -1.90
C ALA A 88 -40.10 21.69 -2.50
N LYS A 89 -38.76 21.74 -2.56
CA LYS A 89 -37.97 20.67 -3.16
C LYS A 89 -37.74 19.54 -2.17
N ASP A 90 -38.50 18.48 -2.36
CA ASP A 90 -38.27 17.20 -1.70
C ASP A 90 -36.96 16.55 -2.15
N HIS A 91 -35.96 16.59 -1.26
CA HIS A 91 -34.66 15.91 -1.43
C HIS A 91 -34.67 14.46 -0.91
N ALA A 92 -35.73 14.02 -0.21
CA ALA A 92 -35.87 12.66 0.32
C ALA A 92 -36.65 11.72 -0.63
N ALA A 93 -37.22 12.25 -1.72
CA ALA A 93 -38.08 11.55 -2.68
C ALA A 93 -37.61 10.13 -3.04
N ALA A 94 -36.32 9.99 -3.38
CA ALA A 94 -35.71 8.73 -3.84
C ALA A 94 -35.47 7.67 -2.73
N TRP A 95 -35.87 7.97 -1.48
CA TRP A 95 -35.59 7.16 -0.29
C TRP A 95 -36.83 6.82 0.55
N ARG A 96 -38.02 7.33 0.23
CA ARG A 96 -39.25 7.09 1.03
C ARG A 96 -39.70 5.64 1.07
N ASP A 97 -39.45 4.91 -0.01
CA ASP A 97 -39.69 3.49 -0.20
C ASP A 97 -38.76 2.58 0.62
N ALA A 98 -37.65 3.11 1.14
CA ALA A 98 -36.59 2.33 1.75
C ALA A 98 -36.80 1.97 3.24
N ASN A 99 -37.91 2.40 3.85
CA ASN A 99 -38.33 2.08 5.23
C ASN A 99 -37.23 2.31 6.30
N LEU A 100 -36.59 3.48 6.27
CA LEU A 100 -35.42 3.83 7.10
C LEU A 100 -35.83 4.46 8.44
N SER A 101 -35.09 4.13 9.51
CA SER A 101 -35.29 4.63 10.88
C SER A 101 -35.40 6.15 10.97
N THR A 102 -34.49 6.87 10.29
CA THR A 102 -34.59 8.34 10.15
C THR A 102 -34.00 8.80 8.82
N ILE A 103 -34.66 9.77 8.18
CA ILE A 103 -34.08 10.57 7.08
C ILE A 103 -33.99 12.02 7.55
N THR A 104 -32.81 12.63 7.46
CA THR A 104 -32.58 14.05 7.80
C THR A 104 -31.95 14.78 6.62
N ILE A 105 -32.46 15.96 6.28
CA ILE A 105 -31.83 16.84 5.27
C ILE A 105 -30.86 17.77 6.00
N LEU A 106 -29.58 17.76 5.59
CA LEU A 106 -28.55 18.63 6.13
C LEU A 106 -28.04 19.57 5.03
N HIS A 107 -28.43 20.84 5.12
CA HIS A 107 -28.10 21.84 4.10
C HIS A 107 -27.73 23.20 4.72
N THR A 108 -26.64 23.77 4.22
CA THR A 108 -26.27 25.19 4.33
C THR A 108 -25.32 25.52 3.18
N ARG A 109 -25.22 26.80 2.81
CA ARG A 109 -24.13 27.34 1.97
C ARG A 109 -23.21 28.29 2.74
N ASP A 110 -23.60 28.70 3.94
CA ASP A 110 -22.76 29.43 4.88
C ASP A 110 -21.81 28.47 5.60
N ARG A 111 -20.52 28.85 5.63
CA ARG A 111 -19.43 28.13 6.30
C ARG A 111 -19.48 28.27 7.82
N ILE A 112 -19.96 29.39 8.36
CA ILE A 112 -20.06 29.58 9.82
C ILE A 112 -21.05 28.57 10.39
N ARG A 113 -22.24 28.46 9.77
CA ARG A 113 -23.21 27.42 10.08
C ARG A 113 -22.72 25.99 9.78
N ALA A 114 -21.83 25.79 8.82
CA ALA A 114 -21.21 24.47 8.60
C ALA A 114 -20.20 24.08 9.69
N ASP A 115 -19.71 25.05 10.46
CA ASP A 115 -18.79 24.86 11.59
C ASP A 115 -19.50 24.87 12.96
N ASP A 116 -20.84 24.94 12.97
CA ASP A 116 -21.65 24.92 14.18
C ASP A 116 -21.83 23.48 14.73
N PRO A 117 -21.42 23.21 16.00
CA PRO A 117 -21.62 21.92 16.66
C PRO A 117 -23.09 21.43 16.72
N GLN A 118 -24.08 22.34 16.69
CA GLN A 118 -25.50 22.02 16.62
C GLN A 118 -25.92 21.60 15.21
N PHE A 119 -25.49 22.35 14.18
CA PHE A 119 -25.78 22.01 12.79
C PHE A 119 -25.25 20.62 12.41
N VAL A 120 -24.04 20.26 12.84
CA VAL A 120 -23.46 18.94 12.53
C VAL A 120 -23.97 17.80 13.42
N ALA A 121 -24.82 18.07 14.42
CA ALA A 121 -25.30 17.06 15.36
C ALA A 121 -25.93 15.80 14.71
N PRO A 122 -26.71 15.88 13.60
CA PRO A 122 -27.21 14.69 12.91
C PRO A 122 -26.10 13.79 12.35
N LEU A 123 -24.95 14.35 11.96
CA LEU A 123 -23.82 13.57 11.44
C LEU A 123 -23.14 12.72 12.52
N LYS A 124 -23.32 13.01 13.81
CA LYS A 124 -22.72 12.25 14.92
C LYS A 124 -23.39 10.89 15.13
N SER A 125 -24.69 10.79 14.85
CA SER A 125 -25.50 9.57 15.06
C SER A 125 -25.94 8.88 13.76
N ALA A 126 -25.69 9.48 12.60
CA ALA A 126 -25.96 8.88 11.30
C ALA A 126 -25.13 7.60 11.07
N SER A 127 -25.76 6.58 10.45
CA SER A 127 -25.04 5.41 9.90
C SER A 127 -24.65 5.62 8.43
N ALA A 128 -25.37 6.52 7.74
CA ALA A 128 -25.19 6.76 6.32
C ALA A 128 -25.35 8.23 5.93
N VAL A 129 -24.58 8.68 4.94
CA VAL A 129 -24.74 9.98 4.27
C VAL A 129 -24.89 9.79 2.77
N TRP A 130 -25.77 10.57 2.14
CA TRP A 130 -25.85 10.66 0.68
C TRP A 130 -25.56 12.08 0.18
N LEU A 131 -24.58 12.22 -0.70
CA LEU A 131 -24.17 13.47 -1.36
C LEU A 131 -24.84 13.59 -2.74
N SER A 132 -25.77 14.54 -2.88
CA SER A 132 -26.53 14.70 -4.12
C SER A 132 -25.71 15.26 -5.30
N GLY A 133 -26.23 15.07 -6.51
CA GLY A 133 -25.68 15.66 -7.74
C GLY A 133 -25.90 17.18 -7.85
N GLY A 134 -25.21 17.79 -8.83
CA GLY A 134 -25.26 19.24 -9.07
C GLY A 134 -23.87 19.79 -9.39
N SER A 135 -23.36 20.70 -8.56
CA SER A 135 -22.03 21.30 -8.67
C SER A 135 -21.17 20.97 -7.44
N GLN A 136 -20.04 20.29 -7.66
CA GLN A 136 -19.12 19.89 -6.61
C GLN A 136 -18.40 21.07 -5.94
N THR A 137 -18.27 22.22 -6.62
CA THR A 137 -17.72 23.44 -6.00
C THR A 137 -18.63 24.05 -4.95
N ARG A 138 -19.95 23.79 -4.98
CA ARG A 138 -20.85 24.19 -3.88
C ARG A 138 -20.59 23.37 -2.61
N LEU A 139 -20.31 22.08 -2.77
CA LEU A 139 -19.92 21.20 -1.65
C LEU A 139 -18.55 21.61 -1.08
N SER A 140 -17.54 21.84 -1.93
CA SER A 140 -16.22 22.26 -1.44
C SER A 140 -16.27 23.60 -0.71
N ASN A 141 -16.93 24.61 -1.30
CA ASN A 141 -16.98 25.95 -0.73
C ASN A 141 -17.74 25.98 0.61
N ALA A 142 -18.84 25.24 0.73
CA ALA A 142 -19.63 25.18 1.97
C ALA A 142 -18.92 24.38 3.08
N TYR A 143 -18.23 23.27 2.74
CA TYR A 143 -17.91 22.24 3.74
C TYR A 143 -16.44 21.84 3.89
N VAL A 144 -15.58 22.03 2.89
CA VAL A 144 -14.17 21.62 3.03
C VAL A 144 -13.49 22.47 4.09
N GLY A 145 -12.81 21.83 5.05
CA GLY A 145 -12.25 22.49 6.23
C GLY A 145 -13.30 23.09 7.16
N THR A 146 -14.37 22.35 7.46
CA THR A 146 -15.39 22.68 8.49
C THR A 146 -15.76 21.43 9.30
N LEU A 147 -16.48 21.58 10.41
CA LEU A 147 -17.01 20.47 11.19
C LEU A 147 -17.85 19.48 10.36
N VAL A 148 -18.51 19.91 9.27
CA VAL A 148 -19.18 18.96 8.35
C VAL A 148 -18.18 17.97 7.74
N GLU A 149 -17.03 18.42 7.25
CA GLU A 149 -16.00 17.49 6.75
C GLU A 149 -15.48 16.59 7.87
N THR A 150 -15.21 17.15 9.05
CA THR A 150 -14.73 16.39 10.22
C THR A 150 -15.68 15.28 10.63
N GLU A 151 -16.98 15.55 10.73
CA GLU A 151 -17.99 14.55 11.13
C GLU A 151 -18.29 13.52 10.01
N LEU A 152 -18.08 13.87 8.74
CA LEU A 152 -18.12 12.91 7.64
C LEU A 152 -16.94 11.93 7.69
N HIS A 153 -15.72 12.41 7.99
CA HIS A 153 -14.58 11.53 8.26
C HIS A 153 -14.80 10.69 9.53
N ALA A 154 -15.43 11.25 10.57
CA ALA A 154 -15.80 10.51 11.78
C ALA A 154 -16.84 9.41 11.52
N LEU A 155 -17.76 9.62 10.58
CA LEU A 155 -18.75 8.63 10.13
C LEU A 155 -18.07 7.43 9.46
N LEU A 156 -17.10 7.66 8.57
CA LEU A 156 -16.28 6.59 7.99
C LEU A 156 -15.41 5.91 9.05
N ALA A 157 -14.79 6.68 9.95
CA ALA A 157 -13.90 6.16 10.99
C ALA A 157 -14.61 5.20 11.96
N ARG A 158 -15.91 5.39 12.21
CA ARG A 158 -16.77 4.52 13.04
C ARG A 158 -17.56 3.46 12.26
N GLY A 159 -17.27 3.28 10.96
CA GLY A 159 -17.80 2.18 10.16
C GLY A 159 -19.03 2.47 9.27
N GLY A 160 -19.53 3.71 9.24
CA GLY A 160 -20.67 4.08 8.40
C GLY A 160 -20.34 4.20 6.91
N VAL A 161 -21.38 4.47 6.09
CA VAL A 161 -21.27 4.59 4.62
C VAL A 161 -21.49 6.02 4.12
N ILE A 162 -20.64 6.48 3.18
CA ILE A 162 -20.89 7.72 2.42
C ILE A 162 -21.14 7.36 0.95
N GLY A 163 -22.38 7.58 0.51
CA GLY A 163 -22.78 7.50 -0.89
C GLY A 163 -22.78 8.88 -1.53
N GLY A 164 -22.61 8.93 -2.85
CA GLY A 164 -22.67 10.19 -3.57
C GLY A 164 -22.69 10.00 -5.08
N THR A 165 -23.39 10.90 -5.78
CA THR A 165 -23.60 10.79 -7.23
C THR A 165 -23.23 12.07 -7.97
N SER A 166 -22.61 11.95 -9.15
CA SER A 166 -22.16 13.08 -9.97
C SER A 166 -21.25 14.03 -9.17
N ALA A 167 -21.71 15.23 -8.79
CA ALA A 167 -20.99 16.13 -7.89
C ALA A 167 -20.60 15.47 -6.55
N GLY A 168 -21.50 14.66 -5.97
CA GLY A 168 -21.25 13.90 -4.75
C GLY A 168 -20.26 12.74 -4.90
N ALA A 169 -19.92 12.34 -6.13
CA ALA A 169 -18.83 11.40 -6.42
C ALA A 169 -17.49 12.13 -6.55
N ALA A 170 -17.43 13.21 -7.32
CA ALA A 170 -16.21 13.97 -7.54
C ALA A 170 -15.58 14.49 -6.22
N ILE A 171 -16.42 14.99 -5.30
CA ILE A 171 -16.00 15.53 -4.00
C ILE A 171 -15.35 14.48 -3.07
N MET A 172 -15.45 13.17 -3.36
CA MET A 172 -14.80 12.13 -2.54
C MET A 172 -13.29 12.04 -2.78
N SER A 173 -12.78 12.62 -3.86
CA SER A 173 -11.33 12.82 -4.09
C SER A 173 -10.83 14.05 -3.33
N ARG A 174 -9.55 14.08 -2.92
CA ARG A 174 -8.95 15.29 -2.33
C ARG A 174 -8.54 16.24 -3.45
N ASP A 175 -7.81 15.71 -4.42
CA ASP A 175 -7.47 16.35 -5.69
C ASP A 175 -8.64 16.20 -6.68
N MET A 176 -9.62 17.11 -6.58
CA MET A 176 -10.91 17.01 -7.26
C MET A 176 -10.92 17.74 -8.61
N ILE A 177 -11.47 17.11 -9.66
CA ILE A 177 -11.84 17.82 -10.90
C ILE A 177 -13.08 18.68 -10.62
N ALA A 178 -12.86 19.94 -10.27
CA ALA A 178 -13.89 20.91 -9.90
C ALA A 178 -14.71 21.38 -11.12
N SER A 179 -14.10 21.57 -12.29
CA SER A 179 -14.81 21.87 -13.55
C SER A 179 -13.96 21.57 -14.82
N GLY A 180 -14.33 22.14 -15.97
CA GLY A 180 -13.63 22.00 -17.26
C GLY A 180 -14.13 20.85 -18.14
N ARG A 181 -14.12 21.01 -19.49
CA ARG A 181 -14.64 20.00 -20.43
C ARG A 181 -13.55 19.06 -20.95
N SER A 182 -12.56 19.62 -21.66
CA SER A 182 -11.40 18.95 -22.25
C SER A 182 -10.13 19.08 -21.39
N ASP A 183 -10.14 20.04 -20.48
CA ASP A 183 -9.02 20.51 -19.68
C ASP A 183 -9.55 20.64 -18.26
N PRO A 184 -9.02 19.88 -17.29
CA PRO A 184 -9.53 19.91 -15.93
C PRO A 184 -9.29 21.29 -15.31
N LYS A 185 -10.18 21.67 -14.40
CA LYS A 185 -9.90 22.71 -13.40
C LYS A 185 -9.97 22.03 -12.05
N MET A 186 -8.80 21.89 -11.43
CA MET A 186 -8.62 21.17 -10.17
C MET A 186 -9.03 22.04 -8.98
N GLY A 187 -9.33 21.40 -7.86
CA GLY A 187 -9.70 22.02 -6.59
C GLY A 187 -9.80 20.99 -5.48
N THR A 188 -10.19 21.41 -4.28
CA THR A 188 -10.15 20.55 -3.09
C THR A 188 -11.51 19.89 -2.82
N GLY A 189 -11.55 18.56 -2.76
CA GLY A 189 -12.67 17.80 -2.19
C GLY A 189 -12.35 17.22 -0.82
N PHE A 190 -13.22 16.35 -0.28
CA PHE A 190 -13.10 15.81 1.08
C PHE A 190 -12.04 14.70 1.24
N GLY A 191 -11.63 14.04 0.15
CA GLY A 191 -10.58 13.02 0.21
C GLY A 191 -10.96 11.69 0.91
N PHE A 192 -12.24 11.32 0.94
CA PHE A 192 -12.70 10.03 1.47
C PHE A 192 -12.10 8.82 0.75
N LEU A 193 -11.68 8.96 -0.52
CA LEU A 193 -10.91 7.94 -1.25
C LEU A 193 -9.47 8.45 -1.52
N PRO A 194 -8.50 8.15 -0.63
CA PRO A 194 -7.13 8.67 -0.73
C PRO A 194 -6.42 8.29 -2.03
N TYR A 195 -5.57 9.21 -2.51
CA TYR A 195 -4.82 9.15 -3.79
C TYR A 195 -5.68 8.98 -5.07
N SER A 196 -7.01 9.08 -4.98
CA SER A 196 -7.87 9.08 -6.17
C SER A 196 -8.10 10.48 -6.72
N ILE A 197 -8.34 10.55 -8.04
CA ILE A 197 -8.98 11.68 -8.73
C ILE A 197 -10.25 11.12 -9.36
N ILE A 198 -11.43 11.52 -8.88
CA ILE A 198 -12.70 10.92 -9.30
C ILE A 198 -13.34 11.74 -10.41
N ASP A 199 -13.71 11.05 -11.49
CA ASP A 199 -14.52 11.58 -12.57
C ASP A 199 -15.82 10.77 -12.72
N GLN A 200 -16.82 11.38 -13.35
CA GLN A 200 -18.23 11.01 -13.33
C GLN A 200 -18.88 11.33 -14.69
N HIS A 201 -20.03 10.76 -15.02
CA HIS A 201 -20.64 10.79 -16.36
C HIS A 201 -19.61 10.47 -17.47
N PHE A 202 -18.72 9.50 -17.22
CA PHE A 202 -17.37 9.51 -17.77
C PHE A 202 -17.27 9.24 -19.28
N LEU A 203 -17.78 8.09 -19.74
CA LEU A 203 -17.81 7.75 -21.16
C LEU A 203 -18.85 8.62 -21.86
N THR A 204 -20.03 8.73 -21.24
CA THR A 204 -21.18 9.55 -21.67
C THR A 204 -20.80 11.00 -22.05
N ARG A 205 -19.74 11.57 -21.45
CA ARG A 205 -19.28 12.94 -21.72
C ARG A 205 -17.84 13.02 -22.27
N ASN A 206 -17.28 11.91 -22.74
CA ASN A 206 -15.95 11.81 -23.36
C ASN A 206 -14.83 12.39 -22.46
N ARG A 207 -14.78 11.98 -21.20
CA ARG A 207 -13.91 12.56 -20.15
C ARG A 207 -12.55 11.87 -19.99
N GLN A 208 -12.24 10.87 -20.80
CA GLN A 208 -10.95 10.15 -20.81
C GLN A 208 -9.75 11.11 -20.87
N THR A 209 -9.79 12.08 -21.79
CA THR A 209 -8.71 13.06 -21.99
C THR A 209 -8.50 13.97 -20.77
N ARG A 210 -9.57 14.41 -20.08
CA ARG A 210 -9.44 15.32 -18.92
C ARG A 210 -8.96 14.58 -17.67
N SER A 211 -9.37 13.32 -17.47
CA SER A 211 -8.84 12.44 -16.42
C SER A 211 -7.33 12.22 -16.59
N LEU A 212 -6.88 11.88 -17.80
CA LEU A 212 -5.45 11.71 -18.07
C LEU A 212 -4.63 13.00 -17.88
N LYS A 213 -5.21 14.19 -18.13
CA LYS A 213 -4.58 15.46 -17.79
C LYS A 213 -4.48 15.65 -16.28
N ALA A 214 -5.58 15.47 -15.53
CA ALA A 214 -5.59 15.63 -14.07
C ALA A 214 -4.59 14.69 -13.37
N VAL A 215 -4.46 13.43 -13.82
CA VAL A 215 -3.49 12.45 -13.30
C VAL A 215 -2.04 12.76 -13.72
N LYS A 216 -1.82 13.54 -14.78
CA LYS A 216 -0.47 14.07 -15.13
C LYS A 216 -0.12 15.33 -14.33
N GLU A 217 -1.12 16.17 -14.05
CA GLU A 217 -0.99 17.39 -13.24
C GLU A 217 -0.79 17.07 -11.75
N HIS A 218 -1.29 15.91 -11.29
CA HIS A 218 -1.11 15.40 -9.93
C HIS A 218 -0.50 13.98 -9.95
N PRO A 219 0.84 13.85 -10.00
CA PRO A 219 1.55 12.60 -9.77
C PRO A 219 1.17 11.93 -8.44
N GLY A 220 1.49 10.63 -8.31
CA GLY A 220 1.12 9.84 -7.13
C GLY A 220 -0.39 9.58 -7.01
N ARG A 221 -1.18 9.89 -8.05
CA ARG A 221 -2.63 9.67 -8.09
C ARG A 221 -3.05 8.65 -9.14
N PHE A 222 -4.18 8.01 -8.90
CA PHE A 222 -4.92 7.25 -9.92
C PHE A 222 -6.24 7.94 -10.24
N GLY A 223 -6.58 8.02 -11.52
CA GLY A 223 -7.88 8.48 -11.99
C GLY A 223 -8.90 7.35 -11.91
N LEU A 224 -10.12 7.68 -11.49
CA LEU A 224 -11.25 6.75 -11.45
C LEU A 224 -12.46 7.41 -12.14
N GLY A 225 -12.65 7.11 -13.42
CA GLY A 225 -13.73 7.64 -14.24
C GLY A 225 -14.95 6.72 -14.23
N ILE A 226 -16.06 7.16 -13.64
CA ILE A 226 -17.27 6.36 -13.43
C ILE A 226 -18.35 6.80 -14.42
N ASP A 227 -18.88 5.88 -15.22
CA ASP A 227 -19.92 6.21 -16.21
C ASP A 227 -21.34 6.30 -15.61
N GLU A 228 -22.31 6.77 -16.39
CA GLU A 228 -23.70 6.86 -15.95
C GLU A 228 -24.28 5.46 -15.62
N GLY A 229 -25.27 5.42 -14.72
CA GLY A 229 -25.88 4.17 -14.24
C GLY A 229 -24.95 3.22 -13.48
N THR A 230 -23.75 3.68 -13.12
CA THR A 230 -22.66 2.85 -12.57
C THR A 230 -22.10 3.48 -11.30
N ALA A 231 -21.53 2.66 -10.43
CA ALA A 231 -20.81 3.09 -9.24
C ALA A 231 -19.63 2.16 -8.90
N VAL A 232 -18.76 2.62 -8.00
CA VAL A 232 -17.93 1.70 -7.20
C VAL A 232 -18.44 1.60 -5.76
N GLU A 233 -18.48 0.38 -5.26
CA GLU A 233 -18.57 0.04 -3.84
C GLU A 233 -17.14 -0.13 -3.30
N VAL A 234 -16.75 0.68 -2.31
CA VAL A 234 -15.42 0.61 -1.68
C VAL A 234 -15.56 0.26 -0.20
N SER A 235 -14.82 -0.75 0.26
CA SER A 235 -14.81 -1.17 1.68
C SER A 235 -13.45 -1.75 2.04
N GLY A 236 -12.79 -1.21 3.07
CA GLY A 236 -11.38 -1.52 3.33
C GLY A 236 -10.52 -1.20 2.11
N ARG A 237 -9.76 -2.19 1.64
CA ARG A 237 -8.99 -2.14 0.39
C ARG A 237 -9.74 -2.65 -0.85
N ARG A 238 -10.95 -3.19 -0.70
CA ARG A 238 -11.72 -3.76 -1.83
C ARG A 238 -12.50 -2.66 -2.55
N ILE A 239 -12.45 -2.69 -3.88
CA ILE A 239 -13.34 -1.95 -4.77
C ILE A 239 -14.13 -3.00 -5.58
N ARG A 240 -15.46 -2.85 -5.71
CA ARG A 240 -16.30 -3.60 -6.66
C ARG A 240 -17.00 -2.59 -7.59
N VAL A 241 -16.99 -2.83 -8.89
CA VAL A 241 -17.82 -2.07 -9.84
C VAL A 241 -19.26 -2.63 -9.83
N ILE A 242 -20.26 -1.76 -9.76
CA ILE A 242 -21.69 -2.15 -9.74
C ILE A 242 -22.51 -1.25 -10.66
N GLY A 243 -23.55 -1.80 -11.29
CA GLY A 243 -24.45 -1.07 -12.19
C GLY A 243 -24.27 -1.44 -13.67
N ASN A 244 -24.60 -0.50 -14.57
CA ASN A 244 -24.96 -0.83 -15.96
C ASN A 244 -23.83 -0.63 -17.01
N SER A 245 -22.74 0.05 -16.67
CA SER A 245 -21.63 0.41 -17.57
C SER A 245 -20.27 0.12 -16.90
N THR A 246 -19.18 0.69 -17.41
CA THR A 246 -17.81 0.45 -16.93
C THR A 246 -17.29 1.55 -15.99
N VAL A 247 -16.20 1.22 -15.28
CA VAL A 247 -15.36 2.19 -14.57
C VAL A 247 -13.98 2.18 -15.21
N THR A 248 -13.45 3.36 -15.53
CA THR A 248 -12.13 3.51 -16.13
C THR A 248 -11.09 3.86 -15.07
N VAL A 249 -10.07 3.02 -14.90
CA VAL A 249 -8.87 3.33 -14.13
C VAL A 249 -7.85 4.04 -15.02
N THR A 250 -7.26 5.14 -14.56
CA THR A 250 -6.21 5.88 -15.26
C THR A 250 -4.95 6.01 -14.39
N LEU A 251 -3.78 5.67 -14.94
CA LEU A 251 -2.47 5.94 -14.34
C LEU A 251 -1.65 6.85 -15.27
N GLY A 252 -0.98 7.84 -14.70
CA GLY A 252 -0.08 8.75 -15.40
C GLY A 252 1.14 8.02 -16.00
N PRO A 253 1.98 8.68 -16.80
CA PRO A 253 3.23 8.10 -17.27
C PRO A 253 4.28 8.04 -16.15
N SER A 254 5.32 7.22 -16.34
CA SER A 254 6.61 7.29 -15.60
C SER A 254 7.77 7.22 -16.60
N LEU A 255 9.02 7.35 -16.11
CA LEU A 255 10.22 7.25 -16.94
C LEU A 255 10.35 5.95 -17.76
N ASN A 256 9.71 4.85 -17.30
CA ASN A 256 9.77 3.53 -17.95
C ASN A 256 8.38 2.95 -18.30
N ARG A 257 7.29 3.70 -18.13
CA ARG A 257 5.92 3.24 -18.41
C ARG A 257 5.08 4.33 -19.05
N ALA A 258 4.47 4.01 -20.19
CA ALA A 258 3.43 4.86 -20.77
C ALA A 258 2.24 4.99 -19.80
N ALA A 259 1.50 6.09 -19.93
CA ALA A 259 0.22 6.25 -19.22
C ALA A 259 -0.71 5.07 -19.58
N ARG A 260 -1.43 4.54 -18.59
CA ARG A 260 -2.34 3.40 -18.79
C ARG A 260 -3.76 3.82 -18.47
N THR A 261 -4.66 3.54 -19.41
CA THR A 261 -6.11 3.59 -19.22
C THR A 261 -6.62 2.15 -19.27
N THR A 262 -7.53 1.78 -18.38
CA THR A 262 -8.09 0.42 -18.32
C THR A 262 -9.55 0.51 -17.96
N GLU A 263 -10.43 0.05 -18.85
CA GLU A 263 -11.85 -0.10 -18.56
C GLU A 263 -12.09 -1.38 -17.76
N VAL A 264 -12.97 -1.28 -16.76
CA VAL A 264 -13.27 -2.32 -15.78
C VAL A 264 -14.79 -2.52 -15.79
N PRO A 265 -15.30 -3.71 -16.16
CA PRO A 265 -16.73 -3.96 -16.27
C PRO A 265 -17.40 -4.07 -14.89
N ALA A 266 -18.73 -4.11 -14.88
CA ALA A 266 -19.50 -4.48 -13.69
C ALA A 266 -19.07 -5.82 -13.08
N ASP A 267 -19.34 -5.98 -11.77
CA ASP A 267 -18.96 -7.09 -10.88
C ASP A 267 -17.46 -7.35 -10.70
N ALA A 268 -16.60 -6.79 -11.54
CA ALA A 268 -15.16 -6.87 -11.39
C ALA A 268 -14.67 -6.23 -10.07
N ILE A 269 -13.55 -6.77 -9.58
CA ILE A 269 -12.95 -6.42 -8.30
C ILE A 269 -11.59 -5.75 -8.57
N LEU A 270 -11.35 -4.62 -7.92
CA LEU A 270 -10.05 -3.95 -7.90
C LEU A 270 -9.54 -3.85 -6.46
N ASP A 271 -8.22 -3.76 -6.30
CA ASP A 271 -7.57 -3.55 -5.01
C ASP A 271 -7.09 -2.09 -4.89
N LEU A 272 -7.66 -1.35 -3.94
CA LEU A 272 -7.34 0.05 -3.67
C LEU A 272 -5.89 0.22 -3.22
N THR A 273 -5.28 -0.75 -2.53
CA THR A 273 -3.87 -0.65 -2.15
C THR A 273 -2.97 -0.85 -3.37
N SER A 274 -3.27 -1.81 -4.26
CA SER A 274 -2.59 -1.94 -5.56
C SER A 274 -2.68 -0.66 -6.40
N LEU A 275 -3.86 -0.06 -6.53
CA LEU A 275 -4.02 1.17 -7.33
C LEU A 275 -3.21 2.34 -6.75
N ARG A 276 -3.21 2.51 -5.41
CA ARG A 276 -2.41 3.53 -4.71
C ARG A 276 -0.90 3.27 -4.90
N ARG A 277 -0.44 2.04 -4.69
CA ARG A 277 0.97 1.65 -4.87
C ARG A 277 1.44 1.82 -6.31
N ALA A 278 0.63 1.44 -7.29
CA ALA A 278 0.94 1.63 -8.71
C ALA A 278 1.04 3.11 -9.09
N ALA A 279 0.19 3.98 -8.52
CA ALA A 279 0.28 5.43 -8.74
C ALA A 279 1.56 6.04 -8.12
N ILE A 280 1.86 5.71 -6.86
CA ILE A 280 3.07 6.15 -6.15
C ILE A 280 4.33 5.67 -6.87
N ALA A 281 4.36 4.41 -7.33
CA ALA A 281 5.49 3.83 -8.07
C ALA A 281 5.71 4.41 -9.48
N ARG A 282 4.85 5.33 -9.96
CA ARG A 282 5.07 6.11 -11.19
C ARG A 282 5.59 7.52 -10.94
N GLU A 283 5.36 8.06 -9.74
CA GLU A 283 5.95 9.31 -9.24
C GLU A 283 7.36 9.10 -8.69
N GLY A 284 7.61 7.94 -8.06
CA GLY A 284 8.90 7.55 -7.52
C GLY A 284 10.02 7.34 -8.55
N PRO A 285 11.26 7.08 -8.09
CA PRO A 285 12.40 6.81 -8.96
C PRO A 285 12.17 5.57 -9.84
N GLN A 286 12.85 5.52 -10.99
CA GLN A 286 12.72 4.39 -11.92
C GLN A 286 13.11 3.06 -11.25
N PHE A 287 12.13 2.17 -11.07
CA PHE A 287 12.33 0.81 -10.61
C PHE A 287 12.00 -0.23 -11.71
N PRO A 288 12.80 -1.30 -11.87
CA PRO A 288 14.12 -1.53 -11.27
C PRO A 288 15.13 -0.44 -11.65
N PRO A 289 16.13 -0.14 -10.81
CA PRO A 289 17.16 0.84 -11.13
C PRO A 289 17.96 0.39 -12.36
N LYS A 290 18.45 1.32 -13.19
CA LYS A 290 19.20 0.98 -14.42
C LYS A 290 20.48 0.18 -14.16
N LYS A 291 21.09 0.37 -13.00
CA LYS A 291 22.18 -0.44 -12.45
C LYS A 291 21.76 -0.90 -11.06
N THR A 292 21.88 -2.20 -10.82
CA THR A 292 21.64 -2.87 -9.54
C THR A 292 22.91 -2.90 -8.69
N SER A 293 22.76 -3.09 -7.38
CA SER A 293 23.88 -3.47 -6.51
C SER A 293 24.17 -4.97 -6.67
N PRO A 294 25.44 -5.42 -6.54
CA PRO A 294 25.76 -6.83 -6.66
C PRO A 294 25.09 -7.64 -5.54
N PRO A 295 24.70 -8.90 -5.81
CA PRO A 295 24.03 -9.80 -4.86
C PRO A 295 24.97 -10.32 -3.76
N ILE A 296 25.35 -9.45 -2.83
CA ILE A 296 26.31 -9.74 -1.75
C ILE A 296 25.68 -9.51 -0.39
N VAL A 297 25.68 -10.57 0.44
CA VAL A 297 25.29 -10.52 1.86
C VAL A 297 26.53 -10.16 2.68
N ALA A 298 26.72 -8.87 2.98
CA ALA A 298 27.96 -8.34 3.56
C ALA A 298 28.30 -8.91 4.95
N LYS A 299 27.29 -9.19 5.77
CA LYS A 299 27.37 -9.83 7.08
C LYS A 299 26.17 -10.76 7.29
N GLY A 300 26.34 -11.74 8.18
CA GLY A 300 25.29 -12.72 8.45
C GLY A 300 25.06 -13.67 7.27
N ALA A 301 23.84 -14.20 7.18
CA ALA A 301 23.45 -15.14 6.13
C ALA A 301 21.99 -14.95 5.70
N LEU A 302 21.66 -15.40 4.48
CA LEU A 302 20.29 -15.59 4.04
C LEU A 302 20.02 -17.07 3.76
N LEU A 303 18.83 -17.56 4.12
CA LEU A 303 18.34 -18.89 3.72
C LEU A 303 17.02 -18.72 2.97
N ILE A 304 17.02 -19.10 1.70
CA ILE A 304 15.97 -18.75 0.75
C ILE A 304 15.40 -20.03 0.16
N ILE A 305 14.18 -20.42 0.55
CA ILE A 305 13.61 -21.76 0.30
C ILE A 305 12.38 -21.68 -0.61
N GLY A 306 12.31 -22.53 -1.63
CA GLY A 306 11.27 -22.50 -2.67
C GLY A 306 9.86 -22.89 -2.22
N GLY A 307 9.64 -23.31 -0.98
CA GLY A 307 8.34 -23.78 -0.46
C GLY A 307 8.24 -25.30 -0.43
N GLY A 308 7.03 -25.85 -0.29
CA GLY A 308 6.74 -27.30 -0.30
C GLY A 308 7.21 -28.09 0.93
N GLY A 309 8.26 -27.64 1.61
CA GLY A 309 8.80 -28.23 2.82
C GLY A 309 9.99 -27.45 3.37
N VAL A 310 10.61 -28.00 4.41
CA VAL A 310 11.93 -27.60 4.94
C VAL A 310 12.64 -28.90 5.28
N THR A 311 13.83 -29.12 4.73
CA THR A 311 14.63 -30.34 4.94
C THR A 311 15.58 -30.17 6.13
N GLN A 312 16.02 -31.27 6.76
CA GLN A 312 16.79 -31.19 8.01
C GLN A 312 18.05 -30.30 7.88
N ASN A 313 18.83 -30.49 6.81
CA ASN A 313 19.98 -29.64 6.46
C ASN A 313 19.68 -28.12 6.35
N MET A 314 18.43 -27.71 6.13
CA MET A 314 18.00 -26.30 6.18
C MET A 314 17.65 -25.85 7.60
N ILE A 315 17.08 -26.74 8.42
CA ILE A 315 16.77 -26.49 9.83
C ILE A 315 18.08 -26.33 10.60
N ASP A 316 18.98 -27.30 10.46
CA ASP A 316 20.33 -27.31 11.04
C ASP A 316 21.06 -26.01 10.68
N CYS A 317 21.14 -25.71 9.37
CA CYS A 317 21.76 -24.50 8.83
C CYS A 317 21.15 -23.20 9.39
N PHE A 318 19.82 -23.13 9.56
CA PHE A 318 19.15 -21.97 10.14
C PHE A 318 19.47 -21.81 11.63
N VAL A 319 19.37 -22.89 12.40
CA VAL A 319 19.60 -22.91 13.84
C VAL A 319 21.06 -22.63 14.17
N GLU A 320 22.01 -23.26 13.48
CA GLU A 320 23.44 -23.04 13.63
C GLU A 320 23.84 -21.61 13.24
N SER A 321 23.38 -21.10 12.09
CA SER A 321 23.65 -19.72 11.66
C SER A 321 23.02 -18.67 12.59
N ALA A 322 21.98 -19.03 13.35
CA ALA A 322 21.42 -18.19 14.40
C ALA A 322 22.15 -18.31 15.76
N GLY A 323 23.18 -19.15 15.88
CA GLY A 323 23.96 -19.37 17.10
C GLY A 323 23.52 -20.56 17.96
N GLY A 324 22.76 -21.50 17.40
CA GLY A 324 22.35 -22.77 18.02
C GLY A 324 21.70 -22.58 19.40
N LYS A 325 22.30 -23.17 20.44
CA LYS A 325 21.84 -23.09 21.84
C LYS A 325 21.80 -21.67 22.43
N LYS A 326 22.36 -20.67 21.74
CA LYS A 326 22.28 -19.24 22.10
C LYS A 326 21.28 -18.46 21.24
N ALA A 327 20.64 -19.10 20.26
CA ALA A 327 19.82 -18.42 19.26
C ALA A 327 18.52 -17.84 19.84
N HIS A 328 18.24 -16.59 19.48
CA HIS A 328 16.96 -15.93 19.69
C HIS A 328 16.24 -15.86 18.33
N LEU A 329 15.28 -16.76 18.11
CA LEU A 329 14.54 -16.85 16.86
C LEU A 329 13.26 -16.00 16.89
N VAL A 330 12.97 -15.32 15.79
CA VAL A 330 11.71 -14.60 15.57
C VAL A 330 10.98 -15.17 14.35
N VAL A 331 9.70 -15.51 14.49
CA VAL A 331 8.86 -16.09 13.42
C VAL A 331 7.79 -15.10 13.00
N LEU A 332 7.65 -14.89 11.68
CA LEU A 332 6.75 -13.92 11.06
C LEU A 332 5.70 -14.64 10.18
N PRO A 333 4.51 -14.97 10.72
CA PRO A 333 3.44 -15.69 10.00
C PRO A 333 2.64 -14.79 9.02
N THR A 334 3.04 -13.54 8.82
CA THR A 334 2.29 -12.46 8.16
C THR A 334 1.84 -12.73 6.71
N ALA A 335 2.38 -13.76 6.06
CA ALA A 335 1.98 -14.19 4.71
C ALA A 335 0.60 -14.89 4.63
N ILE A 336 -0.04 -15.26 5.75
CA ILE A 336 -1.40 -15.84 5.77
C ILE A 336 -2.47 -14.82 6.18
N GLU A 337 -3.70 -15.25 6.48
CA GLU A 337 -4.74 -14.34 6.97
C GLU A 337 -4.46 -13.80 8.36
N ASP A 338 -4.84 -12.55 8.64
CA ASP A 338 -4.48 -11.87 9.90
C ASP A 338 -5.01 -12.61 11.15
N SER A 339 -6.23 -13.12 11.08
CA SER A 339 -6.81 -13.99 12.12
C SER A 339 -6.02 -15.27 12.35
N ALA A 340 -5.60 -15.95 11.27
CA ALA A 340 -4.81 -17.17 11.34
C ALA A 340 -3.36 -16.90 11.78
N ALA A 341 -2.77 -15.77 11.37
CA ALA A 341 -1.44 -15.33 11.79
C ALA A 341 -1.42 -15.04 13.29
N ARG A 342 -2.43 -14.35 13.84
CA ARG A 342 -2.60 -14.11 15.28
C ARG A 342 -2.89 -15.37 16.10
N GLN A 343 -3.31 -16.46 15.45
CA GLN A 343 -3.50 -17.79 16.04
C GLN A 343 -2.32 -18.74 15.78
N SER A 344 -1.29 -18.31 15.06
CA SER A 344 -0.15 -19.16 14.69
C SER A 344 0.81 -19.35 15.86
N GLY A 345 1.15 -20.61 16.15
CA GLY A 345 2.21 -20.97 17.09
C GLY A 345 3.61 -21.01 16.44
N ILE A 346 4.55 -21.63 17.15
CA ILE A 346 5.87 -21.97 16.61
C ILE A 346 5.67 -22.98 15.44
N PRO A 347 6.37 -22.84 14.30
CA PRO A 347 6.31 -23.81 13.21
C PRO A 347 6.76 -25.19 13.70
N PRO A 348 6.10 -26.30 13.30
CA PRO A 348 6.39 -27.63 13.86
C PRO A 348 7.88 -28.01 13.85
N PHE A 349 8.58 -27.72 12.75
CA PHE A 349 10.01 -27.99 12.54
C PHE A 349 10.98 -27.13 13.39
N LEU A 350 10.47 -26.23 14.23
CA LEU A 350 11.24 -25.48 15.22
C LEU A 350 10.82 -25.79 16.68
N THR A 351 9.82 -26.66 16.89
CA THR A 351 9.27 -26.94 18.23
C THR A 351 10.26 -27.67 19.14
N GLU A 352 11.06 -28.55 18.55
CA GLU A 352 12.01 -29.44 19.25
C GLU A 352 13.45 -28.88 19.25
N GLU A 353 13.65 -27.73 18.61
CA GLU A 353 14.97 -27.13 18.42
C GLU A 353 15.56 -26.54 19.70
N ASN A 354 16.80 -26.91 20.01
CA ASN A 354 17.49 -26.54 21.24
C ASN A 354 18.10 -25.14 21.14
N VAL A 355 17.23 -24.12 21.14
CA VAL A 355 17.57 -22.69 21.02
C VAL A 355 17.24 -21.91 22.30
N LYS A 356 17.73 -20.67 22.42
CA LYS A 356 17.56 -19.88 23.65
C LYS A 356 16.15 -19.31 23.82
N SER A 357 15.47 -18.97 22.73
CA SER A 357 14.04 -18.62 22.73
C SER A 357 13.48 -18.56 21.30
N ILE A 358 12.19 -18.83 21.13
CA ILE A 358 11.44 -18.54 19.88
C ILE A 358 10.30 -17.58 20.21
N THR A 359 10.15 -16.52 19.40
CA THR A 359 9.07 -15.52 19.54
C THR A 359 8.28 -15.43 18.23
N VAL A 360 6.97 -15.62 18.27
CA VAL A 360 6.09 -15.37 17.11
C VAL A 360 5.61 -13.93 17.14
N LEU A 361 5.79 -13.20 16.03
CA LEU A 361 5.34 -11.83 15.86
C LEU A 361 4.27 -11.75 14.75
N PRO A 362 2.97 -11.86 15.10
CA PRO A 362 1.87 -11.76 14.14
C PRO A 362 1.51 -10.31 13.77
N GLN A 363 2.19 -9.32 14.34
CA GLN A 363 1.99 -7.90 14.04
C GLN A 363 2.24 -7.61 12.56
N ARG A 364 1.33 -6.86 11.94
CA ARG A 364 1.34 -6.62 10.49
C ARG A 364 0.84 -5.26 10.04
N TRP A 365 0.28 -4.45 10.93
CA TRP A 365 -0.10 -3.07 10.62
C TRP A 365 0.99 -2.11 11.08
N ARG A 366 1.14 -0.98 10.38
CA ARG A 366 2.23 -0.01 10.61
C ARG A 366 2.33 0.44 12.07
N ASP A 367 1.17 0.68 12.68
CA ASP A 367 0.94 1.00 14.10
C ASP A 367 1.37 -0.12 15.07
N GLU A 368 1.36 -1.38 14.66
CA GLU A 368 1.82 -2.52 15.46
C GLU A 368 3.33 -2.76 15.33
N VAL A 369 3.86 -2.71 14.09
CA VAL A 369 5.25 -3.11 13.77
C VAL A 369 6.28 -2.05 14.13
N ASN A 370 5.88 -0.76 14.15
CA ASN A 370 6.67 0.30 14.74
C ASN A 370 6.59 0.28 16.29
N GLY A 371 5.77 -0.59 16.88
CA GLY A 371 5.55 -0.69 18.32
C GLY A 371 6.71 -1.34 19.10
N PRO A 372 6.72 -1.18 20.44
CA PRO A 372 7.81 -1.68 21.28
C PRO A 372 7.89 -3.22 21.30
N VAL A 373 6.77 -3.94 21.22
CA VAL A 373 6.77 -5.43 21.25
C VAL A 373 7.57 -5.99 20.07
N PHE A 374 7.32 -5.46 18.87
CA PHE A 374 8.00 -5.87 17.64
C PHE A 374 9.48 -5.45 17.65
N THR A 375 9.76 -4.24 18.12
CA THR A 375 11.12 -3.69 18.26
C THR A 375 12.01 -4.53 19.18
N HIS A 376 11.62 -4.73 20.44
CA HIS A 376 12.47 -5.42 21.44
C HIS A 376 12.75 -6.89 21.10
N ALA A 377 11.87 -7.53 20.32
CA ALA A 377 12.07 -8.89 19.84
C ALA A 377 13.16 -8.94 18.76
N LEU A 378 13.11 -8.05 17.77
CA LEU A 378 14.09 -8.01 16.67
C LEU A 378 15.44 -7.40 17.07
N GLU A 379 15.50 -6.55 18.10
CA GLU A 379 16.76 -6.07 18.68
C GLU A 379 17.58 -7.21 19.31
N LYS A 380 16.90 -8.24 19.84
CA LYS A 380 17.53 -9.44 20.44
C LYS A 380 17.70 -10.60 19.46
N ALA A 381 17.00 -10.58 18.33
CA ALA A 381 16.98 -11.69 17.38
C ALA A 381 18.36 -11.98 16.78
N THR A 382 18.67 -13.27 16.64
CA THR A 382 19.83 -13.79 15.89
C THR A 382 19.41 -14.62 14.67
N GLY A 383 18.17 -15.10 14.65
CA GLY A 383 17.52 -15.68 13.48
C GLY A 383 16.12 -15.12 13.27
N VAL A 384 15.74 -14.83 12.02
CA VAL A 384 14.38 -14.41 11.63
C VAL A 384 13.83 -15.37 10.59
N TRP A 385 12.59 -15.83 10.74
CA TRP A 385 11.91 -16.72 9.81
C TRP A 385 10.65 -16.08 9.20
N PHE A 386 10.64 -15.90 7.87
CA PHE A 386 9.47 -15.45 7.11
C PHE A 386 8.64 -16.64 6.60
N GLY A 387 7.37 -16.73 7.02
CA GLY A 387 6.46 -17.81 6.64
C GLY A 387 5.99 -17.80 5.17
N GLY A 388 5.45 -18.93 4.72
CA GLY A 388 4.83 -19.09 3.40
C GLY A 388 3.39 -18.55 3.33
N GLY A 389 2.88 -18.30 2.12
CA GLY A 389 1.55 -17.72 1.90
C GLY A 389 1.52 -16.76 0.71
N ARG A 390 1.19 -15.48 0.94
CA ARG A 390 1.18 -14.41 -0.06
C ARG A 390 2.17 -13.29 0.29
N GLN A 391 3.20 -13.13 -0.52
CA GLN A 391 4.35 -12.24 -0.31
C GLN A 391 3.98 -10.75 -0.19
N TRP A 392 2.93 -10.30 -0.87
CA TRP A 392 2.45 -8.91 -0.81
C TRP A 392 2.09 -8.45 0.60
N ARG A 393 1.75 -9.38 1.51
CA ARG A 393 1.40 -9.09 2.90
C ARG A 393 2.58 -8.64 3.74
N PHE A 394 3.78 -9.15 3.45
CA PHE A 394 5.01 -8.67 4.08
C PHE A 394 5.37 -7.27 3.61
N VAL A 395 5.20 -6.98 2.31
CA VAL A 395 5.42 -5.63 1.75
C VAL A 395 4.43 -4.63 2.34
N ASP A 396 3.13 -4.96 2.38
CA ASP A 396 2.08 -4.15 3.00
C ASP A 396 2.23 -3.95 4.52
N ALA A 397 3.02 -4.78 5.19
CA ALA A 397 3.26 -4.72 6.63
C ALA A 397 4.56 -3.99 6.99
N TYR A 398 5.65 -4.24 6.23
CA TYR A 398 7.01 -3.90 6.65
C TYR A 398 7.72 -2.90 5.73
N GLU A 399 7.31 -2.77 4.47
CA GLU A 399 7.97 -1.83 3.54
C GLU A 399 7.86 -0.39 4.06
N ASN A 400 8.97 0.35 4.01
CA ASN A 400 9.07 1.70 4.55
C ASN A 400 8.71 1.82 6.05
N THR A 401 8.97 0.79 6.87
CA THR A 401 8.81 0.81 8.34
C THR A 401 10.13 0.47 9.05
N LYS A 402 10.19 0.73 10.37
CA LYS A 402 11.33 0.32 11.21
C LYS A 402 11.59 -1.20 11.18
N ALA A 403 10.60 -2.02 10.80
CA ALA A 403 10.77 -3.47 10.66
C ALA A 403 11.93 -3.82 9.71
N VAL A 404 12.06 -3.14 8.55
CA VAL A 404 13.12 -3.43 7.58
C VAL A 404 14.50 -3.03 8.11
N GLU A 405 14.60 -1.92 8.84
CA GLU A 405 15.84 -1.54 9.54
C GLU A 405 16.24 -2.59 10.57
N LEU A 406 15.29 -3.06 11.37
CA LEU A 406 15.48 -4.09 12.39
C LEU A 406 15.86 -5.45 11.79
N PHE A 407 15.29 -5.84 10.65
CA PHE A 407 15.68 -7.06 9.93
C PHE A 407 17.12 -6.96 9.41
N ASN A 408 17.50 -5.86 8.76
CA ASN A 408 18.88 -5.64 8.33
C ASN A 408 19.85 -5.58 9.53
N ALA A 409 19.41 -5.07 10.68
CA ALA A 409 20.21 -5.08 11.90
C ALA A 409 20.49 -6.50 12.45
N VAL A 410 19.68 -7.53 12.10
CA VAL A 410 20.01 -8.94 12.42
C VAL A 410 21.20 -9.40 11.59
N LEU A 411 21.21 -9.12 10.29
CA LEU A 411 22.33 -9.45 9.38
C LEU A 411 23.60 -8.71 9.79
N GLU A 412 23.48 -7.41 10.14
CA GLU A 412 24.63 -6.59 10.58
C GLU A 412 25.27 -7.05 11.90
N ARG A 413 24.54 -7.80 12.73
CA ARG A 413 25.05 -8.50 13.93
C ARG A 413 25.63 -9.89 13.63
N GLY A 414 25.63 -10.33 12.37
CA GLY A 414 26.07 -11.66 11.95
C GLY A 414 25.00 -12.75 12.02
N GLY A 415 23.74 -12.40 12.29
CA GLY A 415 22.62 -13.34 12.33
C GLY A 415 22.10 -13.75 10.94
N ILE A 416 21.04 -14.55 10.92
CA ILE A 416 20.44 -15.11 9.70
C ILE A 416 19.00 -14.64 9.48
N ILE A 417 18.66 -14.34 8.23
CA ILE A 417 17.27 -14.25 7.76
C ILE A 417 16.96 -15.49 6.92
N ALA A 418 15.92 -16.23 7.30
CA ALA A 418 15.39 -17.35 6.57
C ALA A 418 13.96 -17.08 6.09
N GLY A 419 13.54 -17.73 5.01
CA GLY A 419 12.14 -17.69 4.59
C GLY A 419 11.80 -18.66 3.48
N SER A 420 10.57 -19.16 3.50
CA SER A 420 10.08 -20.19 2.59
C SER A 420 8.87 -19.73 1.79
N SER A 421 8.81 -20.08 0.50
CA SER A 421 7.74 -19.68 -0.41
C SER A 421 7.59 -18.14 -0.47
N ALA A 422 6.50 -17.56 0.02
CA ALA A 422 6.35 -16.11 0.16
C ALA A 422 7.53 -15.45 0.90
N GLY A 423 8.08 -16.11 1.93
CA GLY A 423 9.26 -15.66 2.68
C GLY A 423 10.58 -15.74 1.91
N ALA A 424 10.62 -16.40 0.75
CA ALA A 424 11.76 -16.38 -0.17
C ALA A 424 11.67 -15.21 -1.15
N SER A 425 10.52 -15.04 -1.83
CA SER A 425 10.33 -13.96 -2.82
C SER A 425 10.55 -12.55 -2.27
N ILE A 426 10.30 -12.33 -0.97
CA ILE A 426 10.52 -11.02 -0.33
C ILE A 426 11.97 -10.68 -0.02
N GLN A 427 12.89 -11.66 -0.07
CA GLN A 427 14.31 -11.40 0.17
C GLN A 427 14.98 -10.76 -1.06
N ALA A 428 14.40 -10.96 -2.24
CA ALA A 428 14.82 -10.31 -3.48
C ALA A 428 14.63 -8.79 -3.43
N GLU A 429 15.42 -8.07 -4.23
CA GLU A 429 15.15 -6.68 -4.56
C GLU A 429 13.91 -6.57 -5.47
N TYR A 430 13.80 -7.44 -6.50
CA TYR A 430 12.61 -7.54 -7.33
C TYR A 430 11.69 -8.69 -6.88
N MET A 431 10.54 -8.35 -6.32
CA MET A 431 9.51 -9.31 -5.91
C MET A 431 8.57 -9.62 -7.08
N VAL A 432 8.52 -10.89 -7.48
CA VAL A 432 7.54 -11.39 -8.45
C VAL A 432 6.22 -11.79 -7.78
N ARG A 433 5.13 -11.80 -8.55
CA ARG A 433 3.78 -12.26 -8.17
C ARG A 433 3.18 -11.54 -6.94
N GLY A 434 3.53 -10.27 -6.79
CA GLY A 434 3.08 -9.40 -5.69
C GLY A 434 1.62 -8.93 -5.75
N ASP A 435 0.79 -9.43 -6.67
CA ASP A 435 -0.61 -9.01 -6.78
C ASP A 435 -1.45 -9.51 -5.58
N PRO A 436 -2.25 -8.65 -4.93
CA PRO A 436 -3.25 -9.04 -3.95
C PRO A 436 -4.35 -9.95 -4.50
N LEU A 437 -4.80 -9.76 -5.74
CA LEU A 437 -5.96 -10.46 -6.29
C LEU A 437 -5.63 -11.90 -6.74
N GLY A 438 -4.44 -12.15 -7.29
CA GLY A 438 -4.00 -13.49 -7.70
C GLY A 438 -2.49 -13.74 -7.61
N ASN A 439 -2.05 -14.90 -8.10
CA ASN A 439 -0.64 -15.28 -8.22
C ASN A 439 -0.16 -15.35 -9.69
N GLN A 440 -1.02 -14.97 -10.64
CA GLN A 440 -0.81 -15.03 -12.08
C GLN A 440 -0.12 -13.77 -12.63
N VAL A 441 -0.32 -12.61 -11.99
CA VAL A 441 0.33 -11.36 -12.40
C VAL A 441 1.78 -11.35 -11.93
N VAL A 442 2.69 -11.82 -12.80
CA VAL A 442 4.13 -11.97 -12.50
C VAL A 442 4.78 -10.64 -12.08
N MET A 443 4.46 -9.56 -12.80
CA MET A 443 5.01 -8.20 -12.57
C MET A 443 3.90 -7.27 -12.10
N ALA A 444 3.57 -7.36 -10.81
CA ALA A 444 2.48 -6.61 -10.18
C ALA A 444 2.92 -5.18 -9.86
N GLU A 445 2.65 -4.24 -10.78
CA GLU A 445 3.08 -2.83 -10.66
C GLU A 445 2.77 -2.20 -9.29
N GLY A 446 3.81 -1.68 -8.64
CA GLY A 446 3.73 -1.15 -7.27
C GLY A 446 3.96 -2.19 -6.16
N TYR A 447 3.90 -3.49 -6.45
CA TYR A 447 4.34 -4.61 -5.59
C TYR A 447 5.56 -5.33 -6.19
N GLU A 448 6.36 -4.61 -6.98
CA GLU A 448 7.59 -5.14 -7.61
C GLU A 448 8.80 -5.08 -6.67
N HIS A 449 8.73 -4.33 -5.57
CA HIS A 449 9.78 -4.26 -4.56
C HIS A 449 9.62 -5.40 -3.54
N GLY A 450 10.70 -6.13 -3.28
CA GLY A 450 10.81 -6.94 -2.05
C GLY A 450 11.40 -6.12 -0.89
N LEU A 451 11.68 -6.78 0.23
CA LEU A 451 12.45 -6.17 1.33
C LEU A 451 13.94 -6.07 0.97
N GLY A 452 14.40 -6.84 -0.04
CA GLY A 452 15.68 -6.64 -0.70
C GLY A 452 16.90 -6.88 0.19
N PHE A 453 16.91 -7.96 0.96
CA PHE A 453 18.10 -8.41 1.69
C PHE A 453 19.17 -8.95 0.73
N LEU A 454 18.75 -9.49 -0.43
CA LEU A 454 19.63 -9.81 -1.56
C LEU A 454 19.33 -8.83 -2.71
N LYS A 455 20.31 -8.00 -3.06
CA LYS A 455 20.21 -7.00 -4.15
C LYS A 455 20.41 -7.63 -5.53
N GLY A 456 19.94 -6.97 -6.58
CA GLY A 456 20.21 -7.38 -7.96
C GLY A 456 19.54 -8.67 -8.44
N VAL A 457 18.62 -9.25 -7.67
CA VAL A 457 17.94 -10.52 -8.00
C VAL A 457 16.42 -10.40 -8.09
N ALA A 458 15.82 -11.34 -8.83
CA ALA A 458 14.39 -11.67 -8.80
C ALA A 458 14.20 -13.13 -8.37
N ILE A 459 13.38 -13.41 -7.35
CA ILE A 459 13.22 -14.76 -6.76
C ILE A 459 11.79 -15.29 -6.94
N ASP A 460 11.63 -16.36 -7.73
CA ASP A 460 10.38 -17.14 -7.83
C ASP A 460 10.54 -18.53 -7.19
N GLN A 461 9.41 -19.11 -6.78
CA GLN A 461 9.29 -20.20 -5.82
C GLN A 461 8.27 -21.24 -6.28
N HIS A 462 8.44 -22.48 -5.83
CA HIS A 462 7.75 -23.66 -6.36
C HIS A 462 7.91 -23.74 -7.89
N LEU A 463 9.14 -23.54 -8.39
CA LEU A 463 9.40 -23.13 -9.76
C LEU A 463 8.93 -24.18 -10.79
N THR A 464 9.49 -25.39 -10.76
CA THR A 464 9.08 -26.47 -11.68
C THR A 464 7.71 -27.01 -11.34
N GLN A 465 7.36 -27.08 -10.04
CA GLN A 465 6.07 -27.58 -9.54
C GLN A 465 4.86 -26.75 -10.00
N ARG A 466 5.09 -25.56 -10.59
CA ARG A 466 4.06 -24.65 -11.09
C ARG A 466 4.35 -24.04 -12.48
N ASP A 467 5.25 -24.67 -13.25
CA ASP A 467 5.71 -24.23 -14.60
C ASP A 467 6.16 -22.74 -14.70
N ARG A 468 6.84 -22.25 -13.67
CA ARG A 468 7.16 -20.81 -13.52
C ARG A 468 8.45 -20.36 -14.19
N LEU A 469 9.24 -21.27 -14.73
CA LEU A 469 10.53 -20.96 -15.37
C LEU A 469 10.39 -19.93 -16.52
N LYS A 470 9.31 -20.06 -17.31
CA LYS A 470 8.97 -19.16 -18.43
C LYS A 470 8.62 -17.75 -17.95
N ASP A 471 7.88 -17.64 -16.86
CA ASP A 471 7.52 -16.38 -16.23
C ASP A 471 8.76 -15.66 -15.68
N LEU A 472 9.63 -16.37 -14.96
CA LEU A 472 10.86 -15.80 -14.41
C LEU A 472 11.83 -15.36 -15.53
N ARG A 473 11.96 -16.15 -16.61
CA ARG A 473 12.70 -15.76 -17.82
C ARG A 473 12.12 -14.49 -18.45
N THR A 474 10.79 -14.30 -18.41
CA THR A 474 10.13 -13.08 -18.91
C THR A 474 10.45 -11.85 -18.06
N VAL A 475 10.60 -11.99 -16.74
CA VAL A 475 11.08 -10.91 -15.85
C VAL A 475 12.53 -10.55 -16.19
N VAL A 476 13.42 -11.54 -16.28
CA VAL A 476 14.85 -11.33 -16.59
C VAL A 476 15.04 -10.70 -17.97
N LYS A 477 14.34 -11.17 -19.02
CA LYS A 477 14.41 -10.57 -20.36
C LYS A 477 13.87 -9.13 -20.42
N ARG A 478 12.98 -8.73 -19.51
CA ARG A 478 12.49 -7.35 -19.38
C ARG A 478 13.45 -6.46 -18.59
N PHE A 479 14.14 -7.03 -17.62
CA PHE A 479 15.02 -6.34 -16.68
C PHE A 479 16.40 -7.03 -16.65
N PRO A 480 17.21 -6.90 -17.72
CA PRO A 480 18.46 -7.64 -17.89
C PRO A 480 19.58 -7.22 -16.90
N GLN A 481 19.31 -6.28 -15.99
CA GLN A 481 20.17 -5.98 -14.84
C GLN A 481 19.85 -6.83 -13.59
N LEU A 482 18.90 -7.76 -13.67
CA LEU A 482 18.53 -8.68 -12.59
C LEU A 482 18.95 -10.13 -12.92
N LEU A 483 19.57 -10.80 -11.96
CA LEU A 483 19.75 -12.25 -11.98
C LEU A 483 18.44 -12.93 -11.54
N GLY A 484 17.89 -13.82 -12.36
CA GLY A 484 16.75 -14.64 -11.96
C GLY A 484 17.20 -15.84 -11.12
N ILE A 485 16.56 -16.06 -9.97
CA ILE A 485 16.77 -17.24 -9.14
C ILE A 485 15.42 -17.95 -8.98
N GLY A 486 15.33 -19.15 -9.53
CA GLY A 486 14.15 -20.01 -9.43
C GLY A 486 14.38 -21.14 -8.43
N LEU A 487 13.49 -21.28 -7.46
CA LEU A 487 13.61 -22.26 -6.37
C LEU A 487 12.50 -23.31 -6.46
N ASP A 488 12.87 -24.58 -6.54
CA ASP A 488 11.93 -25.70 -6.41
C ASP A 488 11.47 -25.91 -4.96
N GLU A 489 10.37 -26.65 -4.81
CA GLU A 489 9.91 -27.15 -3.52
C GLU A 489 10.99 -28.00 -2.80
N SER A 490 10.98 -27.95 -1.47
CA SER A 490 11.95 -28.60 -0.56
C SER A 490 13.41 -28.34 -0.92
N THR A 491 13.70 -27.21 -1.57
CA THR A 491 15.03 -26.80 -2.03
C THR A 491 15.24 -25.31 -1.78
N GLY A 492 16.48 -24.89 -1.58
CA GLY A 492 16.81 -23.51 -1.30
C GLY A 492 18.29 -23.18 -1.47
N ILE A 493 18.64 -21.93 -1.20
CA ILE A 493 20.03 -21.47 -1.13
C ILE A 493 20.37 -20.88 0.24
N LEU A 494 21.52 -21.27 0.78
CA LEU A 494 22.23 -20.54 1.83
C LEU A 494 23.16 -19.53 1.16
N VAL A 495 23.01 -18.25 1.46
CA VAL A 495 23.83 -17.16 0.91
C VAL A 495 24.68 -16.53 2.01
N ARG A 496 26.01 -16.52 1.81
CA ARG A 496 26.99 -15.81 2.64
C ARG A 496 27.99 -15.09 1.72
N LYS A 497 28.18 -13.77 1.88
CA LYS A 497 28.89 -12.92 0.89
C LYS A 497 28.22 -13.10 -0.49
N SER A 498 28.96 -13.44 -1.55
CA SER A 498 28.41 -13.78 -2.87
C SER A 498 28.11 -15.27 -3.07
N ARG A 499 28.51 -16.17 -2.15
CA ARG A 499 28.38 -17.62 -2.34
C ARG A 499 26.97 -18.08 -1.97
N ALA A 500 26.25 -18.66 -2.93
CA ALA A 500 24.98 -19.34 -2.75
C ALA A 500 25.18 -20.86 -2.84
N GLN A 501 25.11 -21.56 -1.70
CA GLN A 501 25.15 -23.02 -1.62
C GLN A 501 23.74 -23.60 -1.70
N VAL A 502 23.52 -24.58 -2.56
CA VAL A 502 22.21 -25.25 -2.69
C VAL A 502 22.01 -26.27 -1.57
N LEU A 503 20.83 -26.24 -0.95
CA LEU A 503 20.36 -27.17 0.08
C LEU A 503 19.02 -27.78 -0.32
N GLY A 504 18.76 -29.03 0.08
CA GLY A 504 17.48 -29.72 -0.13
C GLY A 504 17.41 -30.55 -1.42
N THR A 505 16.22 -31.12 -1.69
CA THR A 505 16.10 -32.35 -2.50
C THR A 505 15.95 -32.20 -4.01
N ASN A 506 15.57 -31.02 -4.52
CA ASN A 506 15.30 -30.81 -5.95
C ASN A 506 16.38 -29.89 -6.56
N ALA A 507 16.00 -28.75 -7.16
CA ALA A 507 16.96 -27.89 -7.85
C ALA A 507 16.76 -26.38 -7.62
N VAL A 508 17.84 -25.66 -7.90
CA VAL A 508 17.89 -24.20 -7.99
C VAL A 508 18.32 -23.82 -9.40
N PHE A 509 17.63 -22.85 -10.00
CA PHE A 509 17.83 -22.41 -11.37
C PHE A 509 18.32 -20.97 -11.39
N PHE A 510 19.50 -20.74 -11.95
CA PHE A 510 20.06 -19.40 -12.16
C PHE A 510 19.86 -18.98 -13.63
N LEU A 511 19.16 -17.87 -13.83
CA LEU A 511 18.77 -17.32 -15.12
C LEU A 511 19.55 -16.02 -15.36
N ALA A 512 20.63 -16.13 -16.12
CA ALA A 512 21.40 -14.99 -16.61
C ALA A 512 20.62 -14.22 -17.71
N PRO A 513 20.84 -12.90 -17.87
CA PRO A 513 20.09 -12.06 -18.80
C PRO A 513 20.52 -12.19 -20.27
N ASP A 514 21.75 -12.65 -20.49
CA ASP A 514 22.46 -12.81 -21.76
C ASP A 514 22.41 -14.25 -22.30
N SER A 515 21.80 -15.19 -21.56
CA SER A 515 21.58 -16.57 -21.99
C SER A 515 20.10 -16.93 -22.04
N ASP A 516 19.72 -17.74 -23.03
CA ASP A 516 18.43 -18.42 -23.07
C ASP A 516 18.41 -19.72 -22.25
N SER A 517 19.57 -20.27 -21.86
CA SER A 517 19.67 -21.42 -20.95
C SER A 517 19.58 -21.01 -19.48
N GLU A 518 19.19 -21.94 -18.61
CA GLU A 518 19.32 -21.82 -17.15
C GLU A 518 20.40 -22.76 -16.63
N LEU A 519 21.16 -22.28 -15.65
CA LEU A 519 22.06 -23.12 -14.87
C LEU A 519 21.26 -23.79 -13.76
N ARG A 520 21.02 -25.10 -13.88
CA ARG A 520 20.37 -25.93 -12.87
C ARG A 520 21.40 -26.54 -11.93
N LEU A 521 21.36 -26.18 -10.65
CA LEU A 521 22.17 -26.77 -9.58
C LEU A 521 21.33 -27.61 -8.62
N VAL A 522 21.97 -28.59 -7.96
CA VAL A 522 21.43 -29.47 -6.92
C VAL A 522 22.25 -29.37 -5.63
N GLU A 523 21.83 -30.07 -4.56
CA GLU A 523 22.45 -30.04 -3.23
C GLU A 523 23.98 -30.05 -3.23
N GLY A 524 24.57 -29.23 -2.35
CA GLY A 524 26.03 -29.14 -2.15
C GLY A 524 26.78 -28.31 -3.19
N GLN A 525 26.20 -28.09 -4.38
CA GLN A 525 26.80 -27.21 -5.39
C GLN A 525 26.72 -25.74 -4.96
N VAL A 526 27.72 -24.94 -5.39
CA VAL A 526 27.82 -23.51 -5.02
C VAL A 526 27.86 -22.63 -6.26
N TYR A 527 27.06 -21.57 -6.26
CA TYR A 527 27.10 -20.50 -7.25
C TYR A 527 27.72 -19.23 -6.67
N ASP A 528 28.56 -18.53 -7.44
CA ASP A 528 29.08 -17.21 -7.11
C ASP A 528 28.14 -16.16 -7.71
N LEU A 529 27.27 -15.59 -6.89
CA LEU A 529 26.27 -14.61 -7.31
C LEU A 529 26.89 -13.33 -7.88
N GLU A 530 28.14 -12.99 -7.52
CA GLU A 530 28.84 -11.81 -8.04
C GLU A 530 29.53 -12.09 -9.39
N LYS A 531 30.10 -13.29 -9.56
CA LYS A 531 30.85 -13.68 -10.77
C LYS A 531 30.02 -14.46 -11.80
N HIS A 532 28.77 -14.77 -11.46
CA HIS A 532 27.84 -15.57 -12.27
C HIS A 532 28.33 -17.00 -12.63
N GLN A 533 29.21 -17.60 -11.82
CA GLN A 533 29.86 -18.88 -12.11
C GLN A 533 29.56 -19.97 -11.06
N VAL A 534 29.68 -21.24 -11.44
CA VAL A 534 29.77 -22.34 -10.48
C VAL A 534 31.14 -22.33 -9.83
N ASN A 535 31.18 -22.43 -8.49
CA ASN A 535 32.40 -22.68 -7.72
C ASN A 535 32.36 -24.12 -7.20
N GLU A 536 33.53 -24.72 -7.02
CA GLU A 536 33.63 -25.95 -6.23
C GLU A 536 33.20 -25.69 -4.76
N PRO A 537 32.71 -26.73 -4.04
CA PRO A 537 32.47 -26.65 -2.61
C PRO A 537 33.74 -26.19 -1.88
N ALA A 538 33.58 -25.35 -0.86
CA ALA A 538 34.71 -25.04 0.01
C ALA A 538 34.98 -26.25 0.91
N VAL A 539 36.25 -26.60 1.10
CA VAL A 539 36.66 -27.47 2.21
C VAL A 539 36.83 -26.56 3.41
N ASP A 540 36.12 -26.84 4.52
CA ASP A 540 36.10 -25.93 5.67
C ASP A 540 37.43 -25.93 6.44
N GLU A 541 38.24 -24.90 6.21
CA GLU A 541 39.51 -24.68 6.94
C GLU A 541 39.33 -24.25 8.40
N GLU A 542 38.10 -23.89 8.83
CA GLU A 542 37.77 -23.56 10.24
C GLU A 542 37.61 -24.81 11.14
N SER A 543 38.15 -25.96 10.72
CA SER A 543 38.13 -27.25 11.43
C SER A 543 39.45 -27.60 12.15
N ARG A 544 40.18 -26.58 12.65
CA ARG A 544 41.46 -26.70 13.37
C ARG A 544 41.54 -25.82 14.61
#